data_AF-A0A830E6Y4-F1
#
_entry.id   AF-A0A830E6Y4-F1
#
_cell.length_a   1.000
_cell.length_b   1.000
_cell.length_c   1.000
_cell.angle_alpha   90.00
_cell.angle_beta   90.00
_cell.angle_gamma   90.00
#
_symmetry.space_group_name_H-M   'P 1'
#
loop_
_entity.id
_entity.type
_entity.pdbx_description
1 polymer ?
#
loop_
_entity_poly.entity_id
_entity_poly.type
_entity_poly.pdbx_seq_one_letter_code
_entity_poly.pdbx_strand_id
1 'polypeptide(L)'
;MLVLSFNMCYIVCWGVHAKIVIVLHGSRDSEYVDSVRHFAERVGVLYAFVSLSRPSVNEAEGDVYIPLFIGYGKDYERAVSITGFETPPVLRWPRIKDFLISLGPGLYVFHGDPDPRFLEDTNRLGLRDIAFLKIKPTLRDYMSSRCPGKVIPVVLTHGVIYREILRTVNELCPGTEVVRPLFELETFISYFREKMSWLVRNTRPVR
;
A
#
# COMPACT_ATOMS: atom_id res chain seq x y z
N MET A 1 8.34 -3.48 35.89
CA MET A 1 7.44 -3.97 34.83
C MET A 1 6.85 -2.75 34.15
N LEU A 2 7.44 -2.31 33.02
CA LEU A 2 6.99 -1.13 32.29
C LEU A 2 5.79 -1.50 31.43
N VAL A 3 4.63 -0.98 31.77
CA VAL A 3 3.43 -1.03 30.93
C VAL A 3 3.60 0.05 29.87
N LEU A 4 3.89 -0.37 28.63
CA LEU A 4 3.82 0.50 27.46
C LEU A 4 2.34 0.80 27.20
N SER A 5 1.90 1.99 27.60
CA SER A 5 0.59 2.54 27.27
C SER A 5 0.52 2.82 25.77
N PHE A 6 -0.19 1.96 25.04
CA PHE A 6 -0.57 2.18 23.64
C PHE A 6 -1.60 3.31 23.57
N ASN A 7 -1.21 4.45 23.00
CA ASN A 7 -2.16 5.48 22.56
C ASN A 7 -2.90 4.96 21.33
N MET A 8 -3.95 4.17 21.55
CA MET A 8 -4.85 3.67 20.51
C MET A 8 -5.65 4.86 19.95
N CYS A 9 -5.57 5.10 18.64
CA CYS A 9 -6.25 6.24 18.04
C CYS A 9 -7.73 5.92 17.86
N TYR A 10 -8.54 6.51 18.73
CA TYR A 10 -9.99 6.52 18.61
C TYR A 10 -10.38 7.49 17.51
N ILE A 11 -10.73 6.97 16.35
CA ILE A 11 -11.28 7.81 15.28
C ILE A 11 -12.75 8.01 15.57
N VAL A 12 -13.07 9.20 16.10
CA VAL A 12 -14.43 9.66 16.36
C VAL A 12 -15.10 9.99 15.03
N CYS A 13 -15.49 8.95 14.30
CA CYS A 13 -16.54 9.06 13.31
C CYS A 13 -17.78 8.46 13.98
N TRP A 14 -18.72 9.32 14.42
CA TRP A 14 -20.06 8.95 14.91
C TRP A 14 -20.23 8.47 16.36
N GLY A 15 -19.33 8.80 17.29
CA GLY A 15 -19.53 8.42 18.71
C GLY A 15 -19.48 6.90 18.96
N VAL A 16 -18.94 6.14 18.00
CA VAL A 16 -18.65 4.70 18.11
C VAL A 16 -17.14 4.53 18.00
N HIS A 17 -16.53 3.94 19.03
CA HIS A 17 -15.11 3.60 19.05
C HIS A 17 -14.88 2.31 18.25
N ALA A 18 -14.54 2.41 16.96
CA ALA A 18 -14.21 1.24 16.15
C ALA A 18 -12.71 0.92 16.21
N LYS A 19 -12.36 -0.31 16.57
CA LYS A 19 -11.01 -0.87 16.44
C LYS A 19 -10.76 -1.27 14.99
N ILE A 20 -9.92 -0.50 14.31
CA ILE A 20 -9.59 -0.70 12.91
C ILE A 20 -8.32 -1.57 12.81
N VAL A 21 -8.39 -2.64 12.01
CA VAL A 21 -7.26 -3.50 11.66
C VAL A 21 -6.97 -3.36 10.17
N ILE A 22 -5.80 -2.84 9.80
CA ILE A 22 -5.34 -2.92 8.40
C ILE A 22 -4.81 -4.32 8.12
N VAL A 23 -5.21 -4.91 7.00
CA VAL A 23 -4.87 -6.28 6.63
C VAL A 23 -4.04 -6.28 5.36
N LEU A 24 -2.84 -6.84 5.45
CA LEU A 24 -1.88 -6.94 4.34
C LEU A 24 -1.53 -8.39 4.02
N HIS A 25 -0.86 -8.62 2.89
CA HIS A 25 -0.42 -9.97 2.49
C HIS A 25 0.45 -10.64 3.58
N GLY A 26 1.42 -9.91 4.12
CA GLY A 26 2.49 -10.47 4.96
C GLY A 26 3.68 -11.00 4.16
N SER A 27 4.84 -11.08 4.83
CA SER A 27 6.13 -11.46 4.25
C SER A 27 7.05 -12.08 5.29
N ARG A 28 7.96 -12.96 4.87
CA ARG A 28 9.05 -13.45 5.73
C ARG A 28 10.17 -12.42 5.96
N ASP A 29 10.10 -11.31 5.24
CA ASP A 29 11.03 -10.21 5.32
C ASP A 29 10.76 -9.33 6.55
N SER A 30 11.74 -9.19 7.44
CA SER A 30 11.59 -8.37 8.65
C SER A 30 11.40 -6.90 8.34
N GLU A 31 12.05 -6.35 7.31
CA GLU A 31 11.90 -4.93 6.92
C GLU A 31 10.47 -4.62 6.47
N TYR A 32 9.81 -5.59 5.83
CA TYR A 32 8.41 -5.48 5.45
C TYR A 32 7.51 -5.40 6.69
N VAL A 33 7.73 -6.32 7.65
CA VAL A 33 6.94 -6.37 8.88
C VAL A 33 7.15 -5.10 9.70
N ASP A 34 8.39 -4.61 9.79
CA ASP A 34 8.71 -3.36 10.46
C ASP A 34 8.10 -2.15 9.76
N SER A 35 8.12 -2.08 8.43
CA SER A 35 7.48 -1.02 7.65
C SER A 35 5.97 -0.94 7.95
N VAL A 36 5.29 -2.09 8.04
CA VAL A 36 3.88 -2.16 8.41
C VAL A 36 3.64 -1.73 9.85
N ARG A 37 4.44 -2.24 10.80
CA ARG A 37 4.32 -1.91 12.22
C ARG A 37 4.48 -0.42 12.46
N HIS A 38 5.55 0.18 11.96
CA HIS A 38 5.80 1.62 12.10
C HIS A 38 4.68 2.43 11.45
N PHE A 39 4.20 2.05 10.27
CA PHE A 39 3.06 2.74 9.65
C PHE A 39 1.82 2.68 10.53
N ALA A 40 1.44 1.49 11.00
CA ALA A 40 0.26 1.25 11.82
C ALA A 40 0.30 2.04 13.13
N GLU A 41 1.44 2.02 13.83
CA GLU A 41 1.68 2.82 15.04
C GLU A 41 1.50 4.32 14.77
N ARG A 42 2.03 4.81 13.66
CA ARG A 42 1.92 6.22 13.29
C ARG A 42 0.50 6.60 12.95
N VAL A 43 -0.24 5.82 12.18
CA VAL A 43 -1.64 6.15 11.87
C VAL A 43 -2.60 5.83 13.02
N GLY A 44 -2.15 5.07 14.02
CA GLY A 44 -2.90 4.73 15.22
C GLY A 44 -3.92 3.62 15.03
N VAL A 45 -3.61 2.63 14.19
CA VAL A 45 -4.47 1.46 13.89
C VAL A 45 -3.76 0.16 14.25
N LEU A 46 -4.54 -0.92 14.37
CA LEU A 46 -3.99 -2.28 14.47
C LEU A 46 -3.64 -2.80 13.07
N TYR A 47 -2.81 -3.83 13.00
CA TYR A 47 -2.48 -4.50 11.74
C TYR A 47 -2.55 -6.02 11.89
N ALA A 48 -2.82 -6.70 10.78
CA ALA A 48 -2.76 -8.15 10.69
C ALA A 48 -2.32 -8.59 9.29
N PHE A 49 -1.90 -9.85 9.19
CA PHE A 49 -1.43 -10.43 7.95
C PHE A 49 -2.28 -11.61 7.51
N VAL A 50 -2.51 -11.70 6.21
CA VAL A 50 -3.16 -12.84 5.56
C VAL A 50 -2.31 -14.10 5.68
N SER A 51 -0.98 -13.97 5.61
CA SER A 51 -0.06 -15.10 5.63
C SER A 51 1.36 -14.66 6.00
N LEU A 52 2.26 -15.64 6.21
CA LEU A 52 3.73 -15.47 6.31
C LEU A 52 4.28 -14.64 7.48
N SER A 53 3.45 -13.85 8.15
CA SER A 53 3.82 -12.97 9.27
C SER A 53 2.78 -13.03 10.39
N ARG A 54 3.15 -12.47 11.54
CA ARG A 54 2.27 -12.33 12.72
C ARG A 54 2.11 -10.84 13.08
N PRO A 55 0.98 -10.42 13.66
CA PRO A 55 -0.21 -11.24 13.95
C PRO A 55 -0.96 -11.59 12.67
N SER A 56 -1.54 -12.79 12.63
CA SER A 56 -2.46 -13.22 11.57
C SER A 56 -3.84 -12.61 11.79
N VAL A 57 -4.69 -12.61 10.76
CA VAL A 57 -6.08 -12.09 10.86
C VAL A 57 -6.85 -12.71 12.04
N ASN A 58 -6.65 -14.01 12.31
CA ASN A 58 -7.34 -14.73 13.39
C ASN A 58 -6.86 -14.36 14.80
N GLU A 59 -5.72 -13.69 14.93
CA GLU A 59 -5.16 -13.25 16.21
C GLU A 59 -5.43 -11.76 16.49
N ALA A 60 -5.90 -11.01 15.49
CA ALA A 60 -6.24 -9.61 15.64
C ALA A 60 -7.72 -9.47 15.99
N GLU A 61 -8.01 -8.74 17.07
CA GLU A 61 -9.38 -8.40 17.48
C GLU A 61 -9.73 -6.99 16.99
N GLY A 62 -10.52 -6.91 15.90
CA GLY A 62 -10.98 -5.65 15.30
C GLY A 62 -12.48 -5.64 15.06
N ASP A 63 -13.05 -4.44 15.02
CA ASP A 63 -14.44 -4.22 14.60
C ASP A 63 -14.55 -4.11 13.08
N VAL A 64 -13.49 -3.60 12.43
CA VAL A 64 -13.41 -3.40 10.98
C VAL A 64 -12.02 -3.83 10.50
N TYR A 65 -12.00 -4.76 9.53
CA TYR A 65 -10.78 -5.22 8.88
C TYR A 65 -10.70 -4.57 7.49
N ILE A 66 -9.62 -3.84 7.22
CA ILE A 66 -9.43 -3.10 5.97
C ILE A 66 -8.34 -3.78 5.15
N PRO A 67 -8.65 -4.55 4.10
CA PRO A 67 -7.66 -5.02 3.15
C PRO A 67 -6.94 -3.82 2.50
N LEU A 68 -5.64 -3.70 2.75
CA LEU A 68 -4.84 -2.57 2.30
C LEU A 68 -3.86 -3.00 1.20
N PHE A 69 -4.30 -2.82 -0.04
CA PHE A 69 -3.58 -3.22 -1.26
C PHE A 69 -3.57 -2.08 -2.27
N ILE A 70 -2.54 -2.02 -3.12
CA ILE A 70 -2.41 -0.97 -4.13
C ILE A 70 -3.58 -1.03 -5.14
N GLY A 71 -3.88 -2.21 -5.67
CA GLY A 71 -4.98 -2.43 -6.61
C GLY A 71 -5.64 -3.79 -6.42
N TYR A 72 -6.61 -4.10 -7.26
CA TYR A 72 -7.21 -5.44 -7.33
C TYR A 72 -6.18 -6.47 -7.83
N GLY A 73 -6.41 -7.72 -7.45
CA GLY A 73 -5.58 -8.87 -7.79
C GLY A 73 -5.83 -10.01 -6.81
N LYS A 74 -5.18 -11.15 -7.04
CA LYS A 74 -5.43 -12.38 -6.26
C LYS A 74 -5.16 -12.21 -4.76
N ASP A 75 -4.14 -11.45 -4.39
CA ASP A 75 -3.79 -11.22 -2.98
C ASP A 75 -4.84 -10.34 -2.28
N TYR A 76 -5.40 -9.36 -2.99
CA TYR A 76 -6.52 -8.57 -2.50
C TYR A 76 -7.75 -9.46 -2.30
N GLU A 77 -8.12 -10.26 -3.30
CA GLU A 77 -9.28 -11.16 -3.22
C GLU A 77 -9.14 -12.18 -2.08
N ARG A 78 -7.94 -12.70 -1.88
CA ARG A 78 -7.62 -13.58 -0.76
C ARG A 78 -7.81 -12.88 0.59
N ALA A 79 -7.35 -11.64 0.71
CA ALA A 79 -7.53 -10.85 1.93
C ALA A 79 -9.02 -10.59 2.21
N VAL A 80 -9.80 -10.25 1.18
CA VAL A 80 -11.26 -10.08 1.28
C VAL A 80 -11.93 -11.38 1.74
N SER A 81 -11.56 -12.51 1.14
CA SER A 81 -12.12 -13.82 1.50
C SER A 81 -11.81 -14.24 2.94
N ILE A 82 -10.62 -13.92 3.46
CA ILE A 82 -10.21 -14.29 4.82
C ILE A 82 -10.82 -13.36 5.87
N THR A 83 -10.84 -12.06 5.59
CA THR A 83 -11.35 -11.06 6.54
C THR A 83 -12.87 -11.00 6.55
N GLY A 84 -13.53 -11.40 5.45
CA GLY A 84 -14.96 -11.16 5.26
C GLY A 84 -15.29 -9.69 5.01
N PHE A 85 -14.30 -8.83 4.79
CA PHE A 85 -14.48 -7.41 4.52
C PHE A 85 -13.92 -7.03 3.15
N GLU A 86 -14.68 -6.22 2.42
CA GLU A 86 -14.26 -5.63 1.16
C GLU A 86 -14.03 -4.12 1.35
N THR A 87 -12.89 -3.60 0.90
CA THR A 87 -12.60 -2.15 0.86
C THR A 87 -11.97 -1.81 -0.49
N PRO A 88 -12.36 -0.72 -1.17
CA PRO A 88 -11.68 -0.31 -2.40
C PRO A 88 -10.15 -0.20 -2.20
N PRO A 89 -9.32 -0.77 -3.10
CA PRO A 89 -7.87 -0.67 -2.99
C PRO A 89 -7.39 0.76 -3.23
N VAL A 90 -6.13 1.05 -2.91
CA VAL A 90 -5.55 2.43 -2.89
C VAL A 90 -5.78 3.17 -4.20
N LEU A 91 -5.66 2.49 -5.34
CA LEU A 91 -5.90 3.06 -6.67
C LEU A 91 -7.32 3.59 -6.90
N ARG A 92 -8.29 3.22 -6.06
CA ARG A 92 -9.67 3.72 -6.09
C ARG A 92 -9.97 4.76 -5.01
N TRP A 93 -8.97 5.15 -4.22
CA TRP A 93 -9.20 6.11 -3.15
C TRP A 93 -9.40 7.52 -3.70
N PRO A 94 -10.22 8.36 -3.05
CA PRO A 94 -10.45 9.73 -3.49
C PRO A 94 -9.14 10.52 -3.56
N ARG A 95 -8.87 11.18 -4.69
CA ARG A 95 -7.67 12.02 -4.91
C ARG A 95 -6.34 11.25 -4.92
N ILE A 96 -6.34 9.93 -5.14
CA ILE A 96 -5.09 9.16 -5.25
C ILE A 96 -4.20 9.67 -6.39
N LYS A 97 -4.79 10.05 -7.52
CA LYS A 97 -4.07 10.67 -8.64
C LYS A 97 -3.33 11.94 -8.20
N ASP A 98 -4.02 12.85 -7.51
CA ASP A 98 -3.44 14.11 -7.04
C ASP A 98 -2.30 13.84 -6.04
N PHE A 99 -2.49 12.87 -5.15
CA PHE A 99 -1.46 12.42 -4.23
C PHE A 99 -0.21 11.93 -4.99
N LEU A 100 -0.38 11.04 -5.97
CA LEU A 100 0.74 10.52 -6.76
C LEU A 100 1.46 11.65 -7.50
N ILE A 101 0.73 12.54 -8.17
CA ILE A 101 1.29 13.71 -8.87
C ILE A 101 2.05 14.64 -7.91
N SER A 102 1.59 14.78 -6.66
CA SER A 102 2.26 15.61 -5.65
C SER A 102 3.65 15.09 -5.24
N LEU A 103 3.96 13.81 -5.51
CA LEU A 103 5.30 13.25 -5.35
C LEU A 103 6.28 13.78 -6.41
N GLY A 104 5.78 14.54 -7.39
CA GLY A 104 6.53 15.24 -8.41
C GLY A 104 6.69 14.45 -9.71
N PRO A 105 7.40 15.02 -10.70
CA PRO A 105 7.64 14.34 -11.98
C PRO A 105 8.57 13.14 -11.79
N GLY A 106 8.26 12.01 -12.41
CA GLY A 106 9.05 10.79 -12.32
C GLY A 106 8.38 9.61 -13.02
N LEU A 107 9.09 8.49 -13.09
CA LEU A 107 8.55 7.21 -13.54
C LEU A 107 7.81 6.54 -12.40
N TYR A 108 6.50 6.33 -12.53
CA TYR A 108 5.69 5.63 -11.54
C TYR A 108 5.78 4.13 -11.76
N VAL A 109 6.22 3.40 -10.74
CA VAL A 109 6.50 1.96 -10.86
C VAL A 109 5.58 1.17 -9.95
N PHE A 110 4.77 0.31 -10.55
CA PHE A 110 3.89 -0.62 -9.83
C PHE A 110 4.48 -2.03 -9.88
N HIS A 111 4.02 -2.92 -8.98
CA HIS A 111 4.29 -4.35 -9.12
C HIS A 111 3.72 -4.86 -10.46
N GLY A 112 2.46 -4.53 -10.73
CA GLY A 112 1.72 -4.97 -11.91
C GLY A 112 0.99 -6.28 -11.66
N ASP A 113 -0.28 -6.33 -12.08
CA ASP A 113 -1.14 -7.52 -12.04
C ASP A 113 -1.96 -7.56 -13.35
N PRO A 114 -2.15 -8.72 -13.99
CA PRO A 114 -2.97 -8.84 -15.19
C PRO A 114 -4.48 -8.69 -14.95
N ASP A 115 -4.95 -8.51 -13.70
CA ASP A 115 -6.35 -8.26 -13.39
C ASP A 115 -6.89 -7.05 -14.19
N PRO A 116 -7.99 -7.21 -14.97
CA PRO A 116 -8.55 -6.12 -15.78
C PRO A 116 -8.90 -4.86 -14.98
N ARG A 117 -9.32 -4.99 -13.71
CA ARG A 117 -9.64 -3.86 -12.83
C ARG A 117 -8.38 -3.11 -12.43
N PHE A 118 -7.27 -3.82 -12.20
CA PHE A 118 -5.97 -3.18 -11.95
C PHE A 118 -5.51 -2.38 -13.17
N LEU A 119 -5.61 -2.96 -14.37
CA LEU A 119 -5.26 -2.28 -15.62
C LEU A 119 -6.15 -1.06 -15.87
N GLU A 120 -7.45 -1.19 -15.64
CA GLU A 120 -8.39 -0.07 -15.75
C GLU A 120 -8.06 1.04 -14.74
N ASP A 121 -7.84 0.69 -13.47
CA ASP A 121 -7.57 1.66 -12.41
C ASP A 121 -6.24 2.40 -12.66
N THR A 122 -5.19 1.70 -13.09
CA THR A 122 -3.90 2.32 -13.46
C THR A 122 -4.01 3.23 -14.69
N ASN A 123 -4.76 2.82 -15.71
CA ASN A 123 -5.02 3.66 -16.89
C ASN A 123 -5.80 4.94 -16.51
N ARG A 124 -6.79 4.83 -15.62
CA ARG A 124 -7.62 5.96 -15.15
C ARG A 124 -6.82 7.02 -14.39
N LEU A 125 -5.67 6.68 -13.82
CA LEU A 125 -4.79 7.68 -13.21
C LEU A 125 -4.32 8.72 -14.24
N GLY A 126 -4.19 8.34 -15.52
CA GLY A 126 -3.69 9.23 -16.57
C GLY A 126 -2.31 9.81 -16.27
N LEU A 127 -1.45 9.05 -15.59
CA LEU A 127 -0.04 9.39 -15.41
C LEU A 127 0.70 9.13 -16.72
N ARG A 128 1.66 10.00 -17.05
CA ARG A 128 2.36 9.94 -18.33
C ARG A 128 3.36 8.80 -18.42
N ASP A 129 4.15 8.60 -17.35
CA ASP A 129 5.23 7.64 -17.31
C ASP A 129 4.92 6.57 -16.26
N ILE A 130 4.39 5.42 -16.70
CA ILE A 130 4.13 4.25 -15.88
C ILE A 130 4.97 3.07 -16.38
N ALA A 131 5.58 2.33 -15.46
CA ALA A 131 6.17 1.02 -15.73
C ALA A 131 5.75 0.01 -14.65
N PHE A 132 5.92 -1.27 -14.97
CA PHE A 132 5.55 -2.37 -14.09
C PHE A 132 6.71 -3.35 -13.90
N LEU A 133 6.73 -4.08 -12.79
CA LEU A 133 7.71 -5.17 -12.61
C LEU A 133 7.29 -6.45 -13.35
N LYS A 134 6.01 -6.81 -13.31
CA LYS A 134 5.53 -8.14 -13.76
C LYS A 134 4.73 -8.14 -15.06
N ILE A 135 4.32 -6.97 -15.54
CA ILE A 135 3.57 -6.81 -16.80
C ILE A 135 4.20 -5.73 -17.68
N LYS A 136 3.68 -5.53 -18.90
CA LYS A 136 4.19 -4.51 -19.83
C LYS A 136 3.49 -3.15 -19.64
N PRO A 137 4.18 -2.02 -19.89
CA PRO A 137 5.62 -1.91 -20.16
C PRO A 137 6.46 -2.22 -18.90
N THR A 138 7.52 -3.02 -19.06
CA THR A 138 8.32 -3.43 -17.89
C THR A 138 9.30 -2.32 -17.48
N LEU A 139 9.64 -2.26 -16.19
CA LEU A 139 10.65 -1.34 -15.65
C LEU A 139 11.99 -1.49 -16.36
N ARG A 140 12.41 -2.73 -16.61
CA ARG A 140 13.66 -3.05 -17.29
C ARG A 140 13.65 -2.57 -18.75
N ASP A 141 12.55 -2.80 -19.48
CA ASP A 141 12.42 -2.32 -20.87
C ASP A 141 12.45 -0.80 -20.93
N TYR A 142 11.73 -0.13 -20.03
CA TYR A 142 11.73 1.33 -19.94
C TYR A 142 13.16 1.86 -19.71
N MET A 143 13.85 1.34 -18.68
CA MET A 143 15.18 1.82 -18.28
C MET A 143 16.29 1.51 -19.28
N SER A 144 16.14 0.42 -20.04
CA SER A 144 17.08 0.10 -21.13
C SER A 144 17.07 1.16 -22.24
N SER A 145 15.99 1.93 -22.36
CA SER A 145 15.83 2.98 -23.37
C SER A 145 16.05 4.39 -22.84
N ARG A 146 15.80 4.63 -21.55
CA ARG A 146 15.83 5.96 -20.94
C ARG A 146 16.02 5.87 -19.43
N CYS A 147 16.93 6.68 -18.88
CA CYS A 147 17.06 6.87 -17.45
C CYS A 147 16.22 8.08 -16.97
N PRO A 148 15.16 7.86 -16.17
CA PRO A 148 14.43 8.98 -15.56
C PRO A 148 15.28 9.60 -14.44
N GLY A 149 15.09 10.89 -14.16
CA GLY A 149 15.75 11.53 -13.00
C GLY A 149 15.25 10.99 -11.66
N LYS A 150 14.00 10.50 -11.61
CA LYS A 150 13.35 9.98 -10.42
C LYS A 150 12.40 8.83 -10.74
N VAL A 151 12.37 7.84 -9.87
CA VAL A 151 11.45 6.70 -9.85
C VAL A 151 10.60 6.78 -8.59
N ILE A 152 9.30 6.60 -8.76
CA ILE A 152 8.29 6.66 -7.70
C ILE A 152 7.66 5.27 -7.58
N PRO A 153 8.16 4.42 -6.67
CA PRO A 153 7.54 3.13 -6.39
C PRO A 153 6.15 3.31 -5.78
N VAL A 154 5.11 2.87 -6.48
CA VAL A 154 3.74 2.83 -5.98
C VAL A 154 3.51 1.49 -5.27
N VAL A 155 4.25 1.32 -4.18
CA VAL A 155 4.24 0.13 -3.32
C VAL A 155 4.20 0.57 -1.86
N LEU A 156 3.54 -0.22 -1.01
CA LEU A 156 3.28 0.21 0.37
C LEU A 156 4.53 0.16 1.24
N THR A 157 5.27 -0.95 1.20
CA THR A 157 6.24 -1.32 2.23
C THR A 157 7.66 -1.42 1.70
N HIS A 158 8.64 -1.27 2.59
CA HIS A 158 10.00 -1.72 2.33
C HIS A 158 10.04 -3.25 2.30
N GLY A 159 10.23 -3.85 1.12
CA GLY A 159 10.24 -5.31 1.02
C GLY A 159 10.73 -5.80 -0.33
N VAL A 160 10.52 -7.10 -0.61
CA VAL A 160 11.04 -7.76 -1.82
C VAL A 160 10.73 -6.98 -3.11
N ILE A 161 9.49 -6.50 -3.27
CA ILE A 161 9.07 -5.74 -4.46
C ILE A 161 9.84 -4.42 -4.57
N TYR A 162 9.94 -3.66 -3.47
CA TYR A 162 10.68 -2.40 -3.46
C TYR A 162 12.17 -2.62 -3.74
N ARG A 163 12.79 -3.65 -3.16
CA ARG A 163 14.20 -4.00 -3.40
C ARG A 163 14.44 -4.46 -4.84
N GLU A 164 13.48 -5.15 -5.46
CA GLU A 164 13.56 -5.51 -6.89
C GLU A 164 13.54 -4.26 -7.78
N ILE A 165 12.70 -3.26 -7.47
CA ILE A 165 12.71 -1.95 -8.14
C ILE A 165 14.07 -1.29 -7.95
N LEU A 166 14.49 -1.09 -6.70
CA LEU A 166 15.74 -0.42 -6.34
C LEU A 166 16.95 -1.06 -7.03
N ARG A 167 17.04 -2.39 -7.00
CA ARG A 167 18.11 -3.14 -7.69
C ARG A 167 18.08 -2.88 -9.19
N THR A 168 16.92 -2.98 -9.82
CA THR A 168 16.80 -2.75 -11.27
C THR A 168 17.20 -1.32 -11.65
N VAL A 169 16.81 -0.33 -10.83
CA VAL A 169 17.20 1.08 -11.04
C VAL A 169 18.72 1.24 -10.89
N ASN A 170 19.29 0.73 -9.80
CA ASN A 170 20.73 0.85 -9.53
C ASN A 170 21.59 0.14 -10.59
N GLU A 171 21.11 -0.99 -11.12
CA GLU A 171 21.80 -1.74 -12.18
C GLU A 171 21.80 -0.99 -13.52
N LEU A 172 20.67 -0.39 -13.92
CA LEU A 172 20.49 0.17 -15.27
C LEU A 172 20.71 1.69 -15.33
N CYS A 173 20.40 2.39 -14.26
CA CYS A 173 20.41 3.85 -14.15
C CYS A 173 20.88 4.31 -12.75
N PRO A 174 22.16 4.10 -12.38
CA PRO A 174 22.68 4.32 -11.01
C PRO A 174 22.60 5.76 -10.48
N GLY A 175 22.28 6.74 -11.32
CA GLY A 175 22.07 8.14 -10.92
C GLY A 175 20.60 8.52 -10.69
N THR A 176 19.66 7.60 -10.89
CA THR A 176 18.23 7.85 -10.71
C THR A 176 17.85 7.82 -9.24
N GLU A 177 17.18 8.87 -8.76
CA GLU A 177 16.60 8.87 -7.41
C GLU A 177 15.45 7.85 -7.31
N VAL A 178 15.43 7.02 -6.28
CA VAL A 178 14.29 6.12 -5.98
C VAL A 178 13.60 6.60 -4.72
N VAL A 179 12.35 7.02 -4.85
CA VAL A 179 11.53 7.46 -3.71
C VAL A 179 11.24 6.28 -2.79
N ARG A 180 11.21 6.53 -1.48
CA ARG A 180 10.88 5.53 -0.45
C ARG A 180 9.45 4.96 -0.63
N PRO A 181 9.15 3.75 -0.14
CA PRO A 181 7.82 3.17 -0.17
C PRO A 181 6.76 4.06 0.50
N LEU A 182 5.51 3.92 0.10
CA LEU A 182 4.43 4.83 0.53
C LEU A 182 4.28 4.91 2.05
N PHE A 183 4.44 3.82 2.79
CA PHE A 183 4.34 3.80 4.26
C PHE A 183 5.41 4.62 4.98
N GLU A 184 6.52 4.93 4.31
CA GLU A 184 7.61 5.74 4.86
C GLU A 184 7.47 7.24 4.53
N LEU A 185 6.48 7.62 3.72
CA LEU A 185 6.26 9.00 3.30
C LEU A 185 5.28 9.71 4.25
N GLU A 186 5.73 10.82 4.85
CA GLU A 186 4.89 11.69 5.69
C GLU A 186 3.61 12.15 4.98
N THR A 187 3.74 12.43 3.69
CA THR A 187 2.62 12.85 2.83
C THR A 187 1.60 11.73 2.66
N PHE A 188 2.03 10.47 2.53
CA PHE A 188 1.11 9.34 2.42
C PHE A 188 0.45 9.02 3.76
N ILE A 189 1.18 9.11 4.88
CA ILE A 189 0.60 8.93 6.22
C ILE A 189 -0.49 9.98 6.48
N SER A 190 -0.22 11.23 6.10
CA SER A 190 -1.21 12.31 6.20
C SER A 190 -2.41 12.08 5.30
N TYR A 191 -2.18 11.67 4.04
CA TYR A 191 -3.23 11.29 3.10
C TYR A 191 -4.09 10.12 3.63
N PHE A 192 -3.46 9.07 4.15
CA PHE A 192 -4.15 7.91 4.72
C PHE A 192 -5.04 8.30 5.90
N ARG A 193 -4.52 9.11 6.85
CA ARG A 193 -5.31 9.64 7.97
C ARG A 193 -6.51 10.46 7.49
N GLU A 194 -6.34 11.31 6.47
CA GLU A 194 -7.44 12.07 5.86
C GLU A 194 -8.50 11.13 5.27
N LYS A 195 -8.09 10.03 4.62
CA LYS A 195 -9.00 9.07 3.99
C LYS A 195 -9.63 8.08 4.96
N MET A 196 -9.17 7.99 6.20
CA MET A 196 -9.63 6.95 7.12
C MET A 196 -11.15 6.95 7.32
N SER A 197 -11.77 8.13 7.45
CA SER A 197 -13.25 8.20 7.57
C SER A 197 -13.97 7.68 6.33
N TRP A 198 -13.40 7.92 5.14
CA TRP A 198 -13.92 7.41 3.89
C TRP A 198 -13.70 5.89 3.78
N LEU A 199 -12.52 5.41 4.19
CA LEU A 199 -12.20 3.98 4.19
C LEU A 199 -13.19 3.21 5.04
N VAL A 200 -13.37 3.59 6.31
CA VAL A 200 -14.32 2.92 7.21
C VAL A 200 -15.74 2.88 6.64
N ARG A 201 -16.22 3.97 6.02
CA ARG A 201 -17.55 4.01 5.39
C ARG A 201 -17.67 3.16 4.13
N ASN A 202 -16.57 2.87 3.45
CA ASN A 202 -16.52 2.10 2.21
C ASN A 202 -15.92 0.69 2.42
N THR A 203 -15.62 0.34 3.66
CA THR A 203 -15.32 -1.02 4.09
C THR A 203 -16.63 -1.68 4.48
N ARG A 204 -16.99 -2.77 3.79
CA ARG A 204 -18.26 -3.48 4.01
C ARG A 204 -18.04 -4.97 4.21
N PRO A 205 -18.86 -5.65 5.04
CA PRO A 205 -18.89 -7.10 5.07
C PRO A 205 -19.27 -7.65 3.69
N VAL A 206 -18.58 -8.71 3.26
CA VAL A 206 -18.97 -9.51 2.10
C VAL A 206 -20.17 -10.35 2.52
N ARG A 207 -21.26 -10.29 1.74
CA ARG A 207 -22.45 -11.12 1.95
C ARG A 207 -22.28 -12.51 1.37
#